data_AF-A0A7X8BWK0-F1
#
_entry.id   AF-A0A7X8BWK0-F1
#
_cell.length_a   1.000
_cell.length_b   1.000
_cell.length_c   1.000
_cell.angle_alpha   90.00
_cell.angle_beta   90.00
_cell.angle_gamma   90.00
#
_symmetry.space_group_name_H-M   'P 1'
#
loop_
_entity.id
_entity.type
_entity.pdbx_description
1 polymer ?
#
loop_
_entity_poly.entity_id
_entity_poly.type
_entity_poly.pdbx_seq_one_letter_code
_entity_poly.pdbx_strand_id
1 'polypeptide(L)'
;MKKYLTVVFLLIYNCLSAQNTFWNPVLITGFNATSLRADSIDDQTAFLPFLGFGIEKPFDEKTSFGASGSYALKGGNVLSPFSKYRFQYIDFQASASYRLSDIFRFEAGLQPSFVLSSKYFIGTDSLAELNVKKWSSEFSAFAGLHFHFQENVSLGLRYFLPIENSRFNQFQVVLSIPVGGTMEKIENKNSVNLAYQHILALKEGVLLVRLKTSDNIIQHLNNAGKTEEAEKIRQQQRIENLEIVASFKKYFRFCPVYFFYSTQTAEA
;
A
#
# COMPACT_ATOMS: atom_id res chain seq x y z
N MET A 1 -27.12 -1.28 -20.23
CA MET A 1 -26.19 -1.72 -19.15
C MET A 1 -25.01 -0.77 -18.95
N LYS A 2 -24.18 -0.44 -19.96
CA LYS A 2 -22.98 0.41 -19.79
C LYS A 2 -23.22 1.78 -19.11
N LYS A 3 -24.30 2.51 -19.45
CA LYS A 3 -24.59 3.84 -18.87
C LYS A 3 -24.89 3.82 -17.37
N TYR A 4 -25.52 2.76 -16.86
CA TYR A 4 -25.81 2.63 -15.42
C TYR A 4 -24.57 2.27 -14.61
N LEU A 5 -23.65 1.49 -15.19
CA LEU A 5 -22.37 1.15 -14.54
C LEU A 5 -21.52 2.40 -14.29
N THR A 6 -21.45 3.32 -15.26
CA THR A 6 -20.68 4.57 -15.14
C THR A 6 -21.26 5.49 -14.06
N VAL A 7 -22.59 5.57 -13.95
CA VAL A 7 -23.27 6.39 -12.94
C VAL A 7 -23.07 5.82 -11.53
N VAL A 8 -23.12 4.49 -11.37
CA VAL A 8 -22.84 3.83 -10.09
C VAL A 8 -21.37 4.05 -9.69
N PHE A 9 -20.42 3.94 -10.63
CA PHE A 9 -19.01 4.19 -10.35
C PHE A 9 -18.74 5.65 -9.95
N LEU A 10 -19.38 6.61 -10.62
CA LEU A 10 -19.29 8.04 -10.29
C LEU A 10 -19.93 8.37 -8.94
N LEU A 11 -21.05 7.74 -8.60
CA LEU A 11 -21.70 7.94 -7.30
C LEU A 11 -20.87 7.36 -6.16
N ILE A 12 -20.31 6.16 -6.33
CA ILE A 12 -19.38 5.56 -5.36
C ILE A 12 -18.14 6.45 -5.21
N TYR A 13 -17.56 6.92 -6.31
CA TYR A 13 -16.40 7.80 -6.28
C TYR A 13 -16.68 9.12 -5.51
N ASN A 14 -17.81 9.78 -5.78
CA ASN A 14 -18.17 11.03 -5.10
C ASN A 14 -18.53 10.81 -3.62
N CYS A 15 -19.08 9.66 -3.23
CA CYS A 15 -19.33 9.33 -1.83
C CYS A 15 -18.02 9.04 -1.06
N LEU A 16 -17.03 8.40 -1.72
CA LEU A 16 -15.73 8.07 -1.13
C LEU A 16 -14.76 9.26 -1.04
N SER A 17 -14.97 10.31 -1.85
CA SER A 17 -14.06 11.48 -1.89
C SER A 17 -14.49 12.63 -0.97
N ALA A 18 -15.65 12.54 -0.32
CA ALA A 18 -16.26 13.69 0.36
C ALA A 18 -16.10 13.76 1.88
N GLN A 19 -15.66 12.71 2.60
CA GLN A 19 -15.58 12.77 4.08
C GLN A 19 -14.43 11.92 4.64
N ASN A 20 -13.97 12.31 5.84
CA ASN A 20 -13.08 11.54 6.72
C ASN A 20 -13.84 10.26 7.16
N THR A 21 -14.00 9.31 6.23
CA THR A 21 -14.82 8.14 6.44
C THR A 21 -14.08 7.16 7.31
N PHE A 22 -14.74 6.74 8.39
CA PHE A 22 -14.36 5.69 9.33
C PHE A 22 -14.02 4.31 8.71
N TRP A 23 -14.20 4.16 7.39
CA TRP A 23 -14.00 2.93 6.63
C TRP A 23 -13.04 3.20 5.49
N ASN A 24 -12.05 2.32 5.32
CA ASN A 24 -11.07 2.39 4.25
C ASN A 24 -11.57 1.56 3.06
N PRO A 25 -12.07 2.18 1.98
CA PRO A 25 -12.45 1.46 0.76
C PRO A 25 -11.24 0.79 0.12
N VAL A 26 -11.40 -0.44 -0.35
CA VAL A 26 -10.34 -1.23 -1.00
C VAL A 26 -10.88 -1.90 -2.25
N LEU A 27 -10.19 -1.72 -3.37
CA LEU A 27 -10.35 -2.54 -4.57
C LEU A 27 -9.52 -3.82 -4.39
N ILE A 28 -10.15 -4.97 -4.59
CA ILE A 28 -9.49 -6.27 -4.54
C ILE A 28 -9.57 -6.94 -5.92
N THR A 29 -8.47 -7.48 -6.39
CA THR A 29 -8.40 -8.20 -7.67
C THR A 29 -7.34 -9.28 -7.59
N GLY A 30 -7.35 -10.24 -8.52
CA GLY A 30 -6.31 -11.26 -8.55
C GLY A 30 -6.77 -12.53 -9.25
N PHE A 31 -6.19 -13.65 -8.82
CA PHE A 31 -6.42 -14.96 -9.43
C PHE A 31 -6.76 -16.02 -8.39
N ASN A 32 -7.76 -16.83 -8.71
CA ASN A 32 -8.12 -18.08 -8.07
C ASN A 32 -7.36 -19.21 -8.76
N ALA A 33 -6.54 -19.94 -8.01
CA ALA A 33 -6.07 -21.27 -8.38
C ALA A 33 -7.04 -22.28 -7.76
N THR A 34 -7.91 -22.86 -8.58
CA THR A 34 -8.95 -23.80 -8.12
C THR A 34 -8.78 -25.16 -8.76
N SER A 35 -8.86 -26.22 -7.97
CA SER A 35 -8.98 -27.60 -8.43
C SER A 35 -10.30 -28.17 -7.95
N LEU A 36 -10.95 -28.97 -8.80
CA LEU A 36 -12.17 -29.67 -8.41
C LEU A 36 -11.83 -30.65 -7.29
N ARG A 37 -12.75 -30.76 -6.33
CA ARG A 37 -12.70 -31.76 -5.27
C ARG A 37 -13.53 -32.96 -5.70
N ALA A 38 -13.27 -33.47 -6.91
CA ALA A 38 -13.81 -34.75 -7.34
C ALA A 38 -12.85 -35.86 -6.87
N ASP A 39 -13.36 -37.08 -6.72
CA ASP A 39 -12.57 -38.25 -6.31
C ASP A 39 -11.62 -38.76 -7.42
N SER A 40 -11.40 -37.99 -8.48
CA SER A 40 -10.55 -38.35 -9.62
C SER A 40 -9.12 -37.82 -9.48
N ILE A 41 -8.14 -38.69 -9.75
CA ILE A 41 -6.70 -38.41 -9.76
C ILE A 41 -6.31 -37.43 -10.90
N ASP A 42 -7.21 -37.17 -11.84
CA ASP A 42 -6.96 -36.45 -13.10
C ASP A 42 -7.36 -34.97 -13.11
N ASP A 43 -7.58 -34.37 -11.94
CA ASP A 43 -8.05 -33.00 -11.81
C ASP A 43 -6.89 -31.98 -11.92
N GLN A 44 -6.98 -31.08 -12.89
CA GLN A 44 -6.03 -29.97 -13.06
C GLN A 44 -6.55 -28.66 -12.46
N THR A 45 -5.62 -27.91 -11.87
CA THR A 45 -5.85 -26.57 -11.31
C THR A 45 -6.11 -25.57 -12.44
N ALA A 46 -7.20 -24.82 -12.35
CA ALA A 46 -7.49 -23.69 -13.21
C ALA A 46 -7.13 -22.37 -12.53
N PHE A 47 -6.46 -21.48 -13.26
CA PHE A 47 -6.16 -20.10 -12.83
C PHE A 47 -7.18 -19.14 -13.44
N LEU A 48 -8.02 -18.54 -12.61
CA LEU A 48 -9.18 -17.76 -13.06
C LEU A 48 -9.26 -16.43 -12.29
N PRO A 49 -9.56 -15.32 -12.96
CA PRO A 49 -9.52 -14.01 -12.31
C PRO A 49 -10.72 -13.77 -11.38
N PHE A 50 -10.57 -12.82 -10.46
CA PHE A 50 -11.67 -12.22 -9.72
C PHE A 50 -11.46 -10.71 -9.57
N LEU A 51 -12.55 -9.99 -9.34
CA LEU A 51 -12.57 -8.55 -9.10
C LEU A 51 -13.63 -8.22 -8.07
N GLY A 52 -13.31 -7.37 -7.10
CA GLY A 52 -14.21 -6.99 -6.04
C GLY A 52 -13.86 -5.67 -5.37
N PHE A 53 -14.74 -5.28 -4.45
CA PHE A 53 -14.59 -4.10 -3.62
C PHE A 53 -14.84 -4.50 -2.17
N GLY A 54 -14.13 -3.86 -1.26
CA GLY A 54 -14.28 -4.05 0.15
C GLY A 54 -14.11 -2.76 0.93
N ILE A 55 -14.34 -2.89 2.22
CA ILE A 55 -14.11 -1.90 3.24
C ILE A 55 -13.30 -2.57 4.35
N GLU A 56 -12.28 -1.88 4.83
CA GLU A 56 -11.48 -2.30 5.97
C GLU A 56 -11.55 -1.22 7.05
N LYS A 57 -11.70 -1.63 8.29
CA LYS A 57 -11.74 -0.73 9.44
C LYS A 57 -10.70 -1.17 10.47
N PRO A 58 -9.70 -0.33 10.78
CA PRO A 58 -8.81 -0.60 11.90
C PRO A 58 -9.60 -0.57 13.22
N PHE A 59 -9.40 -1.58 14.04
CA PHE A 59 -9.97 -1.62 15.39
C PHE A 59 -8.96 -1.09 16.42
N ASP A 60 -7.68 -1.45 16.24
CA ASP A 60 -6.54 -0.88 16.97
C ASP A 60 -5.32 -0.77 16.03
N GLU A 61 -4.12 -0.54 16.58
CA GLU A 61 -2.87 -0.40 15.79
C GLU A 61 -2.45 -1.68 15.05
N LYS A 62 -2.92 -2.84 15.48
CA LYS A 62 -2.55 -4.17 14.96
C LYS A 62 -3.72 -4.91 14.33
N THR A 63 -4.95 -4.68 14.76
CA THR A 63 -6.12 -5.42 14.31
C THR A 63 -7.03 -4.59 13.41
N SER A 64 -7.60 -5.22 12.40
CA SER A 64 -8.64 -4.63 11.57
C SER A 64 -9.72 -5.64 11.22
N PHE A 65 -10.90 -5.14 10.88
CA PHE A 65 -12.00 -5.92 10.37
C PHE A 65 -12.33 -5.49 8.94
N GLY A 66 -12.51 -6.47 8.06
CA GLY A 66 -12.81 -6.28 6.65
C GLY A 66 -14.14 -6.89 6.25
N ALA A 67 -14.80 -6.26 5.29
CA ALA A 67 -15.90 -6.86 4.55
C ALA A 67 -15.72 -6.57 3.06
N SER A 68 -15.91 -7.56 2.19
CA SER A 68 -15.77 -7.36 0.74
C SER A 68 -16.76 -8.18 -0.07
N GLY A 69 -17.18 -7.66 -1.22
CA GLY A 69 -17.93 -8.38 -2.25
C GLY A 69 -17.11 -8.48 -3.53
N SER A 70 -17.08 -9.66 -4.16
CA SER A 70 -16.35 -9.86 -5.41
C SER A 70 -17.09 -10.74 -6.39
N TYR A 71 -16.87 -10.48 -7.67
CA TYR A 71 -17.23 -11.38 -8.76
C TYR A 71 -16.01 -12.26 -9.06
N ALA A 72 -16.18 -13.58 -8.95
CA ALA A 72 -15.09 -14.53 -9.07
C ALA A 72 -15.40 -15.61 -10.12
N LEU A 73 -14.40 -15.91 -10.93
CA LEU A 73 -14.41 -17.10 -11.79
C LEU A 73 -13.68 -18.23 -11.05
N LYS A 74 -14.33 -19.40 -10.96
CA LYS A 74 -13.77 -20.62 -10.36
C LYS A 74 -14.03 -21.81 -11.29
N GLY A 75 -13.23 -22.86 -11.18
CA GLY A 75 -13.35 -24.00 -12.07
C GLY A 75 -12.23 -25.01 -11.93
N GLY A 76 -12.31 -26.05 -12.76
CA GLY A 76 -11.29 -27.07 -12.87
C GLY A 76 -11.34 -27.71 -14.24
N ASN A 77 -10.31 -28.46 -14.58
CA ASN A 77 -10.32 -29.29 -15.78
C ASN A 77 -10.12 -30.75 -15.34
N VAL A 78 -10.83 -31.68 -15.95
CA VAL A 78 -10.61 -33.12 -15.81
C VAL A 78 -9.96 -33.59 -17.10
N LEU A 79 -8.89 -34.37 -17.05
CA LEU A 79 -8.13 -34.76 -18.24
C LEU A 79 -8.77 -35.91 -19.03
N SER A 80 -9.44 -36.85 -18.36
CA SER A 80 -9.96 -38.06 -18.98
C SER A 80 -11.36 -38.43 -18.43
N PRO A 81 -12.44 -38.30 -19.23
CA PRO A 81 -12.49 -37.59 -20.51
C PRO A 81 -12.25 -36.09 -20.32
N PHE A 82 -11.60 -35.45 -21.30
CA PHE A 82 -11.28 -34.03 -21.19
C PHE A 82 -12.55 -33.19 -21.01
N SER A 83 -12.66 -32.53 -19.87
CA SER A 83 -13.80 -31.69 -19.56
C SER A 83 -13.40 -30.47 -18.74
N LYS A 84 -14.12 -29.37 -18.94
CA LYS A 84 -13.87 -28.11 -18.25
C LYS A 84 -15.12 -27.68 -17.51
N TYR A 85 -14.95 -27.37 -16.23
CA TYR A 85 -15.99 -26.79 -15.41
C TYR A 85 -15.67 -25.33 -15.14
N ARG A 86 -16.63 -24.45 -15.38
CA ARG A 86 -16.49 -23.01 -15.16
C ARG A 86 -17.71 -22.48 -14.42
N PHE A 87 -17.45 -21.74 -13.37
CA PHE A 87 -18.46 -21.21 -12.49
C PHE A 87 -18.20 -19.72 -12.25
N GLN A 88 -19.29 -18.96 -12.23
CA GLN A 88 -19.30 -17.55 -11.91
C GLN A 88 -19.94 -17.38 -10.54
N TYR A 89 -19.23 -16.73 -9.63
CA TYR A 89 -19.67 -16.52 -8.25
C TYR A 89 -19.81 -15.04 -7.93
N ILE A 90 -20.73 -14.74 -7.02
CA ILE A 90 -20.63 -13.58 -6.14
C ILE A 90 -20.16 -14.09 -4.78
N ASP A 91 -18.98 -13.66 -4.37
CA ASP A 91 -18.37 -13.99 -3.09
C ASP A 91 -18.51 -12.79 -2.15
N PHE A 92 -19.03 -13.01 -0.95
CA PHE A 92 -18.95 -12.03 0.13
C PHE A 92 -17.98 -12.55 1.19
N GLN A 93 -17.09 -11.71 1.68
CA GLN A 93 -16.09 -12.07 2.69
C GLN A 93 -16.25 -11.15 3.89
N ALA A 94 -16.14 -11.73 5.08
CA ALA A 94 -15.93 -11.01 6.32
C ALA A 94 -14.63 -11.53 6.95
N SER A 95 -13.72 -10.63 7.29
CA SER A 95 -12.40 -11.01 7.81
C SER A 95 -11.97 -10.18 9.00
N ALA A 96 -11.11 -10.79 9.81
CA ALA A 96 -10.28 -10.12 10.79
C ALA A 96 -8.82 -10.25 10.35
N SER A 97 -8.05 -9.19 10.51
CA SER A 97 -6.64 -9.19 10.15
C SER A 97 -5.79 -8.70 11.32
N TYR A 98 -4.57 -9.21 11.40
CA TYR A 98 -3.59 -8.89 12.44
C TYR A 98 -2.24 -8.55 11.80
N ARG A 99 -1.74 -7.35 12.08
CA ARG A 99 -0.44 -6.86 11.64
C ARG A 99 0.67 -7.52 12.46
N LEU A 100 1.42 -8.41 11.81
CA LEU A 100 2.57 -9.10 12.41
C LEU A 100 3.79 -8.18 12.45
N SER A 101 3.97 -7.37 11.41
CA SER A 101 5.01 -6.35 11.28
C SER A 101 4.54 -5.24 10.31
N ASP A 102 5.37 -4.23 10.06
CA ASP A 102 5.03 -3.15 9.11
C ASP A 102 4.81 -3.66 7.67
N ILE A 103 5.39 -4.81 7.33
CA ILE A 103 5.31 -5.41 5.99
C ILE A 103 4.37 -6.61 5.91
N PHE A 104 4.12 -7.31 7.02
CA PHE A 104 3.33 -8.55 7.03
C PHE A 104 2.03 -8.42 7.82
N ARG A 105 0.94 -8.90 7.24
CA ARG A 105 -0.38 -8.98 7.86
C ARG A 105 -0.97 -10.36 7.66
N PHE A 106 -1.39 -10.98 8.75
CA PHE A 106 -2.18 -12.20 8.71
C PHE A 106 -3.66 -11.84 8.59
N GLU A 107 -4.44 -12.62 7.85
CA GLU A 107 -5.88 -12.44 7.70
C GLU A 107 -6.58 -13.79 7.86
N ALA A 108 -7.72 -13.81 8.53
CA ALA A 108 -8.61 -14.96 8.55
C ALA A 108 -10.06 -14.49 8.43
N GLY A 109 -10.92 -15.32 7.83
CA GLY A 109 -12.29 -14.91 7.57
C GLY A 109 -13.21 -16.02 7.10
N LEU A 110 -14.43 -15.63 6.79
CA LEU A 110 -15.51 -16.48 6.29
C LEU A 110 -15.98 -15.92 4.93
N GLN A 111 -16.36 -16.82 4.03
CA GLN A 111 -16.82 -16.49 2.69
C GLN A 111 -18.06 -17.32 2.30
N PRO A 112 -19.27 -16.77 2.42
CA PRO A 112 -20.41 -17.22 1.65
C PRO A 112 -20.25 -16.86 0.16
N SER A 113 -20.46 -17.85 -0.69
CA SER A 113 -20.29 -17.78 -2.14
C SER A 113 -21.60 -18.20 -2.82
N PHE A 114 -22.10 -17.41 -3.75
CA PHE A 114 -23.34 -17.68 -4.49
C PHE A 114 -23.05 -17.92 -5.97
N VAL A 115 -23.53 -19.04 -6.52
CA VAL A 115 -23.33 -19.38 -7.93
C VAL A 115 -24.32 -18.61 -8.80
N LEU A 116 -23.80 -17.81 -9.72
CA LEU A 116 -24.62 -17.11 -10.72
C LEU A 116 -24.82 -17.96 -11.98
N SER A 117 -23.76 -18.63 -12.42
CA SER A 117 -23.75 -19.40 -13.65
C SER A 117 -22.76 -20.55 -13.53
N SER A 118 -23.15 -21.70 -14.06
CA SER A 118 -22.33 -22.90 -14.13
C SER A 118 -22.36 -23.45 -15.55
N LYS A 119 -21.17 -23.61 -16.13
CA LYS A 119 -20.99 -24.14 -17.48
C LYS A 119 -20.05 -25.34 -17.40
N TYR A 120 -20.42 -26.36 -18.16
CA TYR A 120 -19.62 -27.55 -18.36
C TYR A 120 -19.33 -27.71 -19.85
N PHE A 121 -18.10 -28.05 -20.19
CA PHE A 121 -17.65 -28.29 -21.57
C PHE A 121 -17.07 -29.70 -21.66
N ILE A 122 -17.48 -30.47 -22.68
CA ILE A 122 -16.97 -31.81 -22.98
C ILE A 122 -16.11 -31.73 -24.24
N GLY A 123 -14.89 -32.28 -24.20
CA GLY A 123 -14.00 -32.35 -25.35
C GLY A 123 -13.28 -31.04 -25.69
N THR A 124 -12.51 -31.07 -26.77
CA THR A 124 -11.76 -29.91 -27.30
C THR A 124 -12.65 -28.93 -28.05
N ASP A 125 -13.71 -29.44 -28.68
CA ASP A 125 -14.72 -28.65 -29.40
C ASP A 125 -15.97 -28.53 -28.53
N SER A 126 -16.25 -27.30 -28.12
CA SER A 126 -17.27 -26.79 -27.18
C SER A 126 -18.75 -27.10 -27.55
N LEU A 127 -19.07 -28.31 -27.98
CA LEU A 127 -20.36 -28.68 -28.58
C LEU A 127 -21.51 -28.87 -27.59
N ALA A 128 -21.25 -28.89 -26.28
CA ALA A 128 -22.31 -28.95 -25.28
C ALA A 128 -21.99 -28.03 -24.10
N GLU A 129 -22.66 -26.87 -24.04
CA GLU A 129 -22.78 -26.07 -22.82
C GLU A 129 -24.02 -26.53 -22.07
N LEU A 130 -23.83 -27.24 -20.95
CA LEU A 130 -24.93 -27.67 -20.10
C LEU A 130 -24.96 -26.82 -18.82
N ASN A 131 -26.11 -26.22 -18.54
CA ASN A 131 -26.36 -25.53 -17.28
C ASN A 131 -26.49 -26.54 -16.14
N VAL A 132 -25.57 -26.49 -15.18
CA VAL A 132 -25.62 -27.36 -14.01
C VAL A 132 -26.44 -26.68 -12.92
N LYS A 133 -27.77 -26.83 -12.99
CA LYS A 133 -28.76 -26.10 -12.17
C LYS A 133 -28.82 -26.52 -10.69
N LYS A 134 -28.06 -27.53 -10.28
CA LYS A 134 -28.23 -28.20 -8.98
C LYS A 134 -27.69 -27.42 -7.76
N TRP A 135 -27.03 -26.27 -7.93
CA TRP A 135 -26.21 -25.69 -6.86
C TRP A 135 -26.37 -24.17 -6.72
N SER A 136 -26.67 -23.70 -5.51
CA SER A 136 -26.97 -22.29 -5.24
C SER A 136 -25.88 -21.56 -4.44
N SER A 137 -25.25 -22.21 -3.46
CA SER A 137 -24.36 -21.54 -2.51
C SER A 137 -23.30 -22.45 -1.89
N GLU A 138 -22.17 -21.87 -1.50
CA GLU A 138 -21.04 -22.51 -0.83
C GLU A 138 -20.59 -21.67 0.35
N PHE A 139 -19.99 -22.32 1.35
CA PHE A 139 -19.44 -21.64 2.52
C PHE A 139 -18.03 -22.12 2.82
N SER A 140 -17.11 -21.19 2.97
CA SER A 140 -15.70 -21.46 3.24
C SER A 140 -15.18 -20.58 4.36
N ALA A 141 -14.23 -21.09 5.14
CA ALA A 141 -13.32 -20.25 5.90
C ALA A 141 -12.06 -20.01 5.07
N PHE A 142 -11.29 -18.98 5.41
CA PHE A 142 -9.97 -18.78 4.80
C PHE A 142 -8.98 -18.23 5.81
N ALA A 143 -7.71 -18.46 5.51
CA ALA A 143 -6.58 -17.82 6.16
C ALA A 143 -5.60 -17.34 5.08
N GLY A 144 -4.90 -16.25 5.35
CA GLY A 144 -3.98 -15.66 4.39
C GLY A 144 -2.89 -14.81 5.01
N LEU A 145 -1.86 -14.56 4.20
CA LEU A 145 -0.73 -13.71 4.52
C LEU A 145 -0.62 -12.63 3.45
N HIS A 146 -0.49 -11.38 3.87
CA HIS A 146 -0.35 -10.22 3.01
C HIS A 146 1.00 -9.56 3.22
N PHE A 147 1.65 -9.22 2.10
CA PHE A 147 2.87 -8.46 2.01
C PHE A 147 2.57 -7.03 1.52
N HIS A 148 2.91 -6.04 2.32
CA HIS A 148 2.78 -4.62 1.99
C HIS A 148 4.11 -4.12 1.40
N PHE A 149 4.10 -3.68 0.13
CA PHE A 149 5.31 -3.22 -0.57
C PHE A 149 5.33 -1.71 -0.83
N GLN A 150 4.16 -1.06 -0.78
CA GLN A 150 3.99 0.39 -0.76
C GLN A 150 2.95 0.74 0.30
N GLU A 151 2.94 1.99 0.78
CA GLU A 151 2.06 2.43 1.89
C GLU A 151 0.58 2.04 1.67
N ASN A 152 0.16 1.88 0.41
CA ASN A 152 -1.22 1.59 0.05
C ASN A 152 -1.35 0.42 -0.95
N VAL A 153 -0.42 -0.52 -1.07
CA VAL A 153 -0.64 -1.70 -1.93
C VAL A 153 -0.12 -2.95 -1.26
N SER A 154 -0.97 -3.99 -1.20
CA SER A 154 -0.60 -5.28 -0.66
C SER A 154 -0.86 -6.42 -1.63
N LEU A 155 0.06 -7.39 -1.60
CA LEU A 155 -0.05 -8.67 -2.28
C LEU A 155 -0.34 -9.74 -1.22
N GLY A 156 -1.48 -10.42 -1.33
CA GLY A 156 -1.96 -11.44 -0.41
C GLY A 156 -1.96 -12.83 -1.03
N LEU A 157 -1.67 -13.83 -0.22
CA LEU A 157 -1.92 -15.23 -0.50
C LEU A 157 -3.00 -15.72 0.46
N ARG A 158 -4.10 -16.30 -0.05
CA ARG A 158 -5.17 -16.87 0.78
C ARG A 158 -5.41 -18.32 0.43
N TYR A 159 -5.61 -19.14 1.45
CA TYR A 159 -6.04 -20.52 1.34
C TYR A 159 -7.43 -20.68 1.95
N PHE A 160 -8.34 -21.31 1.20
CA PHE A 160 -9.72 -21.52 1.62
C PHE A 160 -9.91 -22.92 2.16
N LEU A 161 -10.37 -23.00 3.41
CA LEU A 161 -10.79 -24.21 4.08
C LEU A 161 -12.26 -24.49 3.71
N PRO A 162 -12.54 -25.57 2.97
CA PRO A 162 -13.91 -25.94 2.63
C PRO A 162 -14.64 -26.41 3.89
N ILE A 163 -15.70 -25.71 4.31
CA ILE A 163 -16.51 -26.12 5.48
C ILE A 163 -17.68 -26.99 5.04
N GLU A 164 -18.48 -26.53 4.06
CA GLU A 164 -19.67 -27.25 3.60
C GLU A 164 -19.91 -27.02 2.11
N ASN A 165 -20.21 -28.10 1.37
CA ASN A 165 -20.57 -28.09 -0.05
C ASN A 165 -19.56 -27.41 -1.00
N SER A 166 -18.36 -27.08 -0.52
CA SER A 166 -17.32 -26.48 -1.35
C SER A 166 -16.79 -27.49 -2.35
N ARG A 167 -16.90 -27.13 -3.63
CA ARG A 167 -16.51 -27.96 -4.78
C ARG A 167 -15.03 -27.87 -5.10
N PHE A 168 -14.34 -26.89 -4.53
CA PHE A 168 -12.99 -26.55 -4.94
C PHE A 168 -12.06 -26.48 -3.75
N ASN A 169 -10.88 -27.04 -3.92
CA ASN A 169 -9.73 -26.53 -3.19
C ASN A 169 -9.36 -25.20 -3.84
N GLN A 170 -9.34 -24.13 -3.05
CA GLN A 170 -9.14 -22.78 -3.57
C GLN A 170 -7.94 -22.13 -2.88
N PHE A 171 -6.99 -21.71 -3.71
CA PHE A 171 -5.91 -20.80 -3.34
C PHE A 171 -6.08 -19.50 -4.12
N GLN A 172 -5.80 -18.37 -3.49
CA GLN A 172 -5.92 -17.05 -4.12
C GLN A 172 -4.61 -16.28 -4.01
N VAL A 173 -4.25 -15.63 -5.10
CA VAL A 173 -3.32 -14.50 -5.11
C VAL A 173 -4.15 -13.23 -5.23
N VAL A 174 -4.02 -12.33 -4.27
CA VAL A 174 -4.85 -11.13 -4.10
C VAL A 174 -3.98 -9.89 -4.20
N LEU A 175 -4.38 -8.92 -5.00
CA LEU A 175 -3.86 -7.57 -4.98
C LEU A 175 -4.93 -6.66 -4.35
N SER A 176 -4.56 -5.95 -3.29
CA SER A 176 -5.45 -5.03 -2.59
C SER A 176 -4.95 -3.60 -2.74
N ILE A 177 -5.80 -2.73 -3.26
CA ILE A 177 -5.51 -1.32 -3.57
C ILE A 177 -6.58 -0.47 -2.88
N PRO A 178 -6.26 0.29 -1.82
CA PRO A 178 -7.16 1.29 -1.23
C PRO A 178 -7.63 2.30 -2.27
N VAL A 179 -8.93 2.63 -2.29
CA VAL A 179 -9.55 3.53 -3.28
C VAL A 179 -10.17 4.73 -2.57
N GLY A 180 -9.37 5.76 -2.34
CA GLY A 180 -9.81 6.98 -1.65
C GLY A 180 -9.53 6.93 -0.15
N GLY A 181 -9.16 8.09 0.39
CA GLY A 181 -8.54 8.23 1.70
C GLY A 181 -7.02 8.09 1.60
N THR A 182 -6.29 9.17 1.88
CA THR A 182 -5.07 8.98 2.66
C THR A 182 -5.52 8.19 3.87
N MET A 183 -5.01 6.97 4.08
CA MET A 183 -5.12 6.33 5.39
C MET A 183 -4.70 7.43 6.35
N GLU A 184 -5.63 7.97 7.13
CA GLU A 184 -5.28 8.86 8.22
C GLU A 184 -4.31 7.98 9.00
N LYS A 185 -3.01 8.28 8.89
CA LYS A 185 -1.98 7.66 9.71
C LYS A 185 -2.61 7.73 11.07
N ILE A 186 -3.02 6.59 11.65
CA ILE A 186 -3.46 6.55 13.04
C ILE A 186 -2.36 7.32 13.73
N GLU A 187 -2.69 8.57 14.11
CA GLU A 187 -1.66 9.57 14.33
C GLU A 187 -0.99 9.07 15.59
N ASN A 188 0.13 8.40 15.36
CA ASN A 188 0.71 7.55 16.36
C ASN A 188 1.02 8.55 17.45
N LYS A 189 0.45 8.37 18.64
CA LYS A 189 0.69 9.32 19.73
C LYS A 189 2.22 9.48 19.93
N ASN A 190 2.97 8.45 19.52
CA ASN A 190 4.42 8.42 19.36
C ASN A 190 5.02 9.31 18.25
N SER A 191 4.41 9.55 17.09
CA SER A 191 4.96 10.43 16.05
C SER A 191 4.83 11.91 16.39
N VAL A 192 3.72 12.32 17.02
CA VAL A 192 3.60 13.66 17.60
C VAL A 192 4.60 13.83 18.74
N ASN A 193 4.78 12.78 19.56
CA ASN A 193 5.79 12.78 20.61
C ASN A 193 7.22 12.82 20.06
N LEU A 194 7.52 12.13 18.95
CA LEU A 194 8.83 12.15 18.29
C LEU A 194 9.13 13.52 17.69
N ALA A 195 8.16 14.12 16.98
CA ALA A 195 8.30 15.47 16.45
C ALA A 195 8.50 16.49 17.59
N TYR A 196 7.72 16.36 18.67
CA TYR A 196 7.89 17.17 19.87
C TYR A 196 9.27 16.97 20.52
N GLN A 197 9.73 15.72 20.64
CA GLN A 197 11.07 15.38 21.14
C GLN A 197 12.17 15.94 20.25
N HIS A 198 12.03 15.90 18.93
CA HIS A 198 13.00 16.51 18.00
C HIS A 198 13.01 18.03 18.13
N ILE A 199 11.85 18.66 18.27
CA ILE A 199 11.74 20.12 18.51
C ILE A 199 12.38 20.49 19.85
N LEU A 200 12.13 19.72 20.92
CA LEU A 200 12.77 19.92 22.22
C LEU A 200 14.28 19.72 22.15
N ALA A 201 14.75 18.65 21.50
CA ALA A 201 16.16 18.39 21.31
C ALA A 201 16.86 19.49 20.50
N LEU A 202 16.19 20.07 19.49
CA LEU A 202 16.70 21.23 18.75
C LEU A 202 16.71 22.51 19.59
N LYS A 203 15.74 22.68 20.48
CA LYS A 203 15.64 23.82 21.39
C LYS A 203 16.72 23.80 22.48
N GLU A 204 17.00 22.61 23.03
CA GLU A 204 18.02 22.36 24.05
C GLU A 204 19.43 22.24 23.44
N GLY A 205 19.51 21.89 22.16
CA GLY A 205 20.74 21.80 21.40
C GLY A 205 21.31 23.16 20.99
N VAL A 206 22.25 23.12 20.05
CA VAL A 206 22.98 24.28 19.57
C VAL A 206 22.97 24.31 18.04
N LEU A 207 22.68 25.46 17.46
CA LEU A 207 22.79 25.67 16.02
C LEU A 207 24.21 26.17 15.66
N LEU A 208 24.91 25.42 14.83
CA LEU A 208 26.21 25.81 14.31
C LEU A 208 26.05 26.40 12.90
N VAL A 209 26.45 27.65 12.73
CA VAL A 209 26.37 28.37 11.45
C VAL A 209 27.77 28.51 10.86
N ARG A 210 28.00 27.81 9.74
CA ARG A 210 29.24 27.88 8.98
C ARG A 210 29.28 29.15 8.14
N LEU A 211 30.24 30.03 8.42
CA LEU A 211 30.54 31.23 7.65
C LEU A 211 31.40 30.87 6.43
N LYS A 212 31.12 31.50 5.30
CA LYS A 212 31.84 31.23 4.04
C LYS A 212 33.26 31.80 4.11
N THR A 213 34.22 31.07 3.52
CA THR A 213 35.55 31.59 3.18
C THR A 213 35.82 31.45 1.68
N SER A 214 36.55 32.40 1.12
CA SER A 214 36.94 32.46 -0.30
C SER A 214 38.45 32.32 -0.45
N ASP A 215 39.08 31.60 0.47
CA ASP A 215 40.54 31.56 0.63
C ASP A 215 41.23 31.10 -0.66
N ASN A 216 40.69 30.08 -1.33
CA ASN A 216 41.24 29.57 -2.60
C ASN A 216 41.28 30.66 -3.68
N ILE A 217 40.21 31.46 -3.80
CA ILE A 217 40.11 32.53 -4.81
C ILE A 217 41.06 33.67 -4.43
N ILE A 218 41.09 34.05 -3.16
CA ILE A 218 41.97 35.12 -2.64
C ILE A 218 43.44 34.73 -2.85
N GLN A 219 43.82 33.48 -2.54
CA GLN A 219 45.17 32.97 -2.75
C GLN A 219 45.55 32.97 -4.24
N HIS A 220 44.66 32.48 -5.10
CA HIS A 220 44.89 32.47 -6.55
C HIS A 220 45.13 33.89 -7.10
N LEU A 221 44.34 34.87 -6.68
CA LEU A 221 44.50 36.27 -7.11
C LEU A 221 45.79 36.90 -6.60
N ASN A 222 46.17 36.64 -5.34
CA ASN A 222 47.45 37.11 -4.79
C ASN A 222 48.64 36.51 -5.56
N ASN A 223 48.60 35.22 -5.87
CA ASN A 223 49.64 34.55 -6.65
C ASN A 223 49.76 35.11 -8.07
N ALA A 224 48.66 35.61 -8.63
CA ALA A 224 48.63 36.29 -9.93
C ALA A 224 49.00 37.79 -9.86
N GLY A 225 49.41 38.31 -8.70
CA GLY A 225 49.75 39.73 -8.51
C GLY A 225 48.54 40.68 -8.47
N LYS A 226 47.31 40.16 -8.41
CA LYS A 226 46.05 40.92 -8.44
C LYS A 226 45.54 41.25 -7.03
N THR A 227 46.38 41.92 -6.24
CA THR A 227 46.12 42.17 -4.81
C THR A 227 44.86 43.00 -4.54
N GLU A 228 44.54 43.98 -5.39
CA GLU A 228 43.34 44.81 -5.22
C GLU A 228 42.04 44.02 -5.41
N GLU A 229 41.99 43.13 -6.40
CA GLU A 229 40.83 42.25 -6.63
C GLU A 229 40.65 41.27 -5.45
N ALA A 230 41.76 40.74 -4.93
CA ALA A 230 41.74 39.87 -3.76
C ALA A 230 41.19 40.58 -2.51
N GLU A 231 41.55 41.86 -2.30
CA GLU A 231 41.04 42.66 -1.18
C GLU A 231 39.55 42.98 -1.32
N LYS A 232 39.08 43.29 -2.54
CA LYS A 232 37.63 43.50 -2.79
C LYS A 232 36.81 42.27 -2.42
N ILE A 233 37.26 41.08 -2.82
CA ILE A 233 36.59 39.81 -2.48
C ILE A 233 36.60 39.57 -0.97
N ARG A 234 37.72 39.85 -0.30
CA ARG A 234 37.84 39.73 1.17
C ARG A 234 36.86 40.64 1.89
N GLN A 235 36.74 41.90 1.46
CA GLN A 235 35.81 42.86 2.06
C GLN A 235 34.35 42.47 1.83
N GLN A 236 34.00 42.08 0.60
CA GLN A 236 32.65 41.64 0.26
C GLN A 236 32.22 40.44 1.12
N GLN A 237 33.07 39.41 1.20
CA GLN A 237 32.81 38.24 2.04
C GLN A 237 32.68 38.60 3.53
N ARG A 238 33.48 39.54 4.02
CA ARG A 238 33.39 40.01 5.41
C ARG A 238 32.04 40.69 5.67
N ILE A 239 31.57 41.52 4.76
CA ILE A 239 30.27 42.20 4.87
C ILE A 239 29.15 41.17 4.89
N GLU A 240 29.13 40.23 3.94
CA GLU A 240 28.12 39.16 3.89
C GLU A 240 28.08 38.32 5.17
N ASN A 241 29.25 37.90 5.67
CA ASN A 241 29.33 37.13 6.91
C ASN A 241 28.84 37.93 8.12
N LEU A 242 29.11 39.24 8.18
CA LEU A 242 28.60 40.12 9.24
C LEU A 242 27.08 40.26 9.18
N GLU A 243 26.51 40.38 7.98
CA GLU A 243 25.05 40.44 7.77
C GLU A 243 24.36 39.15 8.22
N ILE A 244 24.96 37.99 7.92
CA ILE A 244 24.47 36.69 8.41
C ILE A 244 24.45 36.67 9.94
N VAL A 245 25.57 37.01 10.58
CA VAL A 245 25.69 37.03 12.05
C VAL A 245 24.67 38.00 12.66
N ALA A 246 24.54 39.20 12.09
CA ALA A 246 23.59 40.21 12.57
C ALA A 246 22.14 39.73 12.43
N SER A 247 21.79 39.07 11.33
CA SER A 247 20.45 38.55 11.08
C SER A 247 20.08 37.44 12.08
N PHE A 248 20.96 36.47 12.30
CA PHE A 248 20.74 35.44 13.33
C PHE A 248 20.65 36.05 14.73
N LYS A 249 21.55 36.97 15.09
CA LYS A 249 21.50 37.65 16.39
C LYS A 249 20.26 38.51 16.59
N LYS A 250 19.64 39.03 15.53
CA LYS A 250 18.45 39.88 15.62
C LYS A 250 17.16 39.06 15.65
N TYR A 251 17.04 38.07 14.78
CA TYR A 251 15.76 37.40 14.51
C TYR A 251 15.66 35.97 15.06
N PHE A 252 16.77 35.27 15.27
CA PHE A 252 16.75 33.89 15.74
C PHE A 252 16.89 33.83 17.28
N ARG A 253 15.92 33.19 17.92
CA ARG A 253 15.82 33.08 19.40
C ARG A 253 15.52 31.65 19.88
N PHE A 254 15.49 30.69 18.97
CA PHE A 254 14.98 29.34 19.27
C PHE A 254 15.96 28.51 20.11
N CYS A 255 17.25 28.54 19.78
CA CYS A 255 18.32 27.88 20.52
C CYS A 255 19.63 28.71 20.42
N PRO A 256 20.65 28.42 21.24
CA PRO A 256 21.97 29.03 21.11
C PRO A 256 22.57 28.84 19.71
N VAL A 257 23.24 29.87 19.21
CA VAL A 257 23.87 29.86 17.88
C VAL A 257 25.35 30.19 18.00
N TYR A 258 26.20 29.36 17.39
CA TYR A 258 27.63 29.64 17.28
C TYR A 258 28.04 29.72 15.81
N PHE A 259 28.99 30.61 15.53
CA PHE A 259 29.49 30.86 14.20
C PHE A 259 30.93 30.38 14.10
N PHE A 260 31.26 29.70 13.01
CA PHE A 260 32.61 29.22 12.74
C PHE A 260 32.93 29.35 11.26
N TYR A 261 34.20 29.52 10.92
CA TYR A 261 34.61 29.61 9.51
C TYR A 261 34.82 28.24 8.88
N SER A 262 34.65 28.14 7.57
CA SER A 262 34.88 26.89 6.84
C SER A 262 36.29 26.31 6.99
N THR A 263 37.27 27.13 7.35
CA THR A 263 38.67 26.74 7.62
C THR A 263 38.89 26.14 9.01
N GLN A 264 37.91 26.21 9.91
CA GLN A 264 38.04 25.74 11.29
C GLN A 264 37.48 24.33 11.51
N THR A 265 36.93 23.70 10.48
CA THR A 265 36.53 22.28 10.51
C THR A 265 37.68 21.42 10.03
N ALA A 266 38.32 20.67 10.94
CA ALA A 266 39.15 19.54 10.55
C ALA A 266 38.23 18.49 9.88
N GLU A 267 38.61 18.04 8.68
CA GLU A 267 37.99 16.86 8.08
C GLU A 267 38.24 15.66 9.00
N ALA A 268 37.17 15.04 9.48
CA ALA A 268 37.20 13.80 10.25
C ALA A 268 36.98 12.62 9.29
#